data_AF-A0A6N9UF50-F1
#
_entry.id   AF-A0A6N9UF50-F1
#
_cell.length_a   1.000
_cell.length_b   1.000
_cell.length_c   1.000
_cell.angle_alpha   90.00
_cell.angle_beta   90.00
_cell.angle_gamma   90.00
#
_symmetry.space_group_name_H-M   'P 1'
#
loop_
_entity.id
_entity.type
_entity.pdbx_description
1 polymer ?
#
loop_
_entity_poly.entity_id
_entity_poly.type
_entity_poly.pdbx_seq_one_letter_code
_entity_poly.pdbx_strand_id
1 'polypeptide(L)'
;MDTPQVSVSDISALLAAPHEEPVLYLTEQGGLDVWAAAYVWHYRRVLDRDEVIDFLGDDPDADAIRDRLPEFQADVDAAVERYTDCLP
;
A
#
# COMPACT_ATOMS: atom_id res chain seq x y z
N MET A 1 1.47 -5.79 16.59
CA MET A 1 0.82 -4.51 16.23
C MET A 1 -0.57 -4.85 15.71
N ASP A 2 -1.52 -3.93 15.79
CA ASP A 2 -2.77 -4.08 15.03
C ASP A 2 -2.47 -3.84 13.54
N THR A 3 -3.06 -4.62 12.63
CA THR A 3 -2.85 -4.40 11.19
C THR A 3 -3.65 -3.17 10.75
N PRO A 4 -3.02 -2.14 10.14
CA PRO A 4 -3.78 -1.03 9.59
C PRO A 4 -4.74 -1.51 8.50
N GLN A 5 -5.90 -0.86 8.42
CA GLN A 5 -6.90 -1.16 7.42
C GLN A 5 -6.67 -0.30 6.18
N VAL A 6 -6.53 -0.93 5.02
CA VAL A 6 -6.44 -0.21 3.74
C VAL A 6 -7.82 0.30 3.33
N SER A 7 -7.87 1.51 2.81
CA SER A 7 -9.10 2.15 2.33
C SER A 7 -8.99 2.58 0.87
N VAL A 8 -10.15 2.88 0.26
CA VAL A 8 -10.20 3.45 -1.09
C VAL A 8 -9.37 4.72 -1.19
N SER A 9 -9.36 5.53 -0.12
CA SER A 9 -8.61 6.78 -0.06
C SER A 9 -7.10 6.55 -0.14
N ASP A 10 -6.58 5.48 0.48
CA ASP A 10 -5.16 5.17 0.46
C ASP A 10 -4.70 4.74 -0.94
N ILE A 11 -5.50 3.88 -1.60
CA ILE A 11 -5.23 3.44 -2.98
C ILE A 11 -5.36 4.62 -3.95
N SER A 12 -6.38 5.47 -3.76
CA SER A 12 -6.54 6.68 -4.57
C SER A 12 -5.37 7.66 -4.37
N ALA A 13 -4.87 7.79 -3.14
CA ALA A 13 -3.69 8.61 -2.84
C ALA A 13 -2.43 8.04 -3.52
N LEU A 14 -2.26 6.72 -3.52
CA LEU A 14 -1.17 6.03 -4.21
C LEU A 14 -1.20 6.32 -5.72
N LEU A 15 -2.36 6.16 -6.36
CA LEU A 15 -2.55 6.40 -7.78
C LEU A 15 -2.39 7.88 -8.16
N ALA A 16 -2.80 8.80 -7.29
CA ALA A 16 -2.68 10.23 -7.51
C ALA A 16 -1.31 10.81 -7.13
N ALA A 17 -0.44 10.02 -6.49
CA ALA A 17 0.82 10.52 -5.96
C ALA A 17 1.74 11.02 -7.09
N PRO A 18 2.30 12.25 -6.97
CA PRO A 18 3.17 12.85 -7.98
C PRO A 18 4.62 12.38 -7.90
N HIS A 19 4.91 11.35 -7.10
CA HIS A 19 6.26 10.85 -6.88
C HIS A 19 6.71 9.93 -8.02
N GLU A 20 8.03 9.81 -8.21
CA GLU A 20 8.62 8.78 -9.05
C GLU A 20 8.51 7.44 -8.30
N GLU A 21 7.88 6.44 -8.92
CA GLU A 21 7.61 5.11 -8.33
C GLU A 21 6.97 5.20 -6.93
N PRO A 22 5.74 5.74 -6.82
CA PRO A 22 5.08 5.87 -5.53
C PRO A 22 4.67 4.50 -4.99
N VAL A 23 4.83 4.32 -3.69
CA VAL A 23 4.52 3.10 -2.95
C VAL A 23 3.69 3.41 -1.72
N LEU A 24 2.75 2.51 -1.43
CA LEU A 24 2.07 2.47 -0.15
C LEU A 24 2.95 1.69 0.84
N TYR A 25 3.19 2.25 2.01
CA TYR A 25 4.10 1.66 3.00
C TYR A 25 3.55 1.73 4.43
N LEU A 26 4.06 0.84 5.28
CA LEU A 26 3.77 0.83 6.71
C LEU A 26 4.60 1.90 7.44
N THR A 27 3.92 2.82 8.11
CA THR A 27 4.57 3.85 8.92
C THR A 27 5.04 3.29 10.26
N GLU A 28 5.96 3.98 10.92
CA GLU A 28 6.47 3.56 12.24
C GLU A 28 5.40 3.58 13.33
N GLN A 29 4.32 4.33 13.08
CA GLN A 29 3.18 4.48 13.97
C GLN A 29 2.13 3.37 13.74
N GLY A 30 2.38 2.43 12.82
CA GLY A 30 1.46 1.35 12.49
C GLY A 30 0.31 1.79 11.57
N GLY A 31 0.49 2.88 10.83
CA GLY A 31 -0.47 3.36 9.81
C GLY A 31 0.00 3.06 8.38
N LEU A 32 -0.78 3.51 7.40
CA LEU A 32 -0.44 3.48 5.98
C LEU A 32 -0.18 4.92 5.50
N ASP A 33 0.82 5.08 4.65
CA ASP A 33 1.10 6.35 3.96
C ASP A 33 1.74 6.08 2.59
N VAL A 34 1.81 7.10 1.75
CA VAL A 34 2.35 7.02 0.39
C VAL A 34 3.61 7.85 0.27
N TRP A 35 4.66 7.26 -0.31
CA TRP A 35 5.89 7.98 -0.58
C TRP A 35 6.62 7.42 -1.79
N ALA A 36 7.69 8.07 -2.24
CA ALA A 36 8.53 7.54 -3.30
C ALA A 36 9.32 6.30 -2.81
N ALA A 37 9.34 5.23 -3.60
CA ALA A 37 10.03 3.98 -3.31
C ALA A 37 11.47 4.20 -2.81
N ALA A 38 12.20 5.12 -3.44
CA ALA A 38 13.60 5.42 -3.11
C ALA A 38 13.88 5.78 -1.64
N TYR A 39 12.88 6.29 -0.90
CA TYR A 39 13.05 6.64 0.52
C TYR A 39 12.39 5.66 1.48
N VAL A 40 11.71 4.64 0.96
CA VAL A 40 11.02 3.62 1.75
C VAL A 40 11.83 2.33 1.71
N TRP A 41 12.16 1.81 2.89
CA TRP A 41 12.81 0.51 3.04
C TRP A 41 11.93 -0.60 2.46
N HIS A 42 12.53 -1.49 1.66
CA HIS A 42 11.81 -2.56 0.95
C HIS A 42 10.88 -3.39 1.85
N TYR A 43 11.30 -3.70 3.08
CA TYR A 43 10.49 -4.51 4.01
C TYR A 43 9.24 -3.79 4.54
N ARG A 44 9.17 -2.46 4.43
CA ARG A 44 7.99 -1.64 4.79
C ARG A 44 7.06 -1.36 3.62
N ARG A 45 7.48 -1.65 2.40
CA ARG A 45 6.63 -1.47 1.21
C ARG A 45 5.53 -2.53 1.21
N VAL A 46 4.33 -2.07 0.88
CA VAL A 46 3.13 -2.88 0.83
C VAL A 46 2.68 -3.06 -0.62
N LEU A 47 2.48 -1.95 -1.33
CA LEU A 47 2.02 -1.94 -2.71
C LEU A 47 2.79 -0.92 -3.52
N ASP A 48 3.17 -1.28 -4.73
CA ASP A 48 3.71 -0.37 -5.72
C ASP A 48 2.58 0.14 -6.64
N ARG A 49 2.63 1.42 -7.05
CA ARG A 49 1.59 2.00 -7.91
C ARG A 49 1.42 1.22 -9.22
N ASP A 50 2.52 0.78 -9.83
CA ASP A 50 2.47 0.02 -11.08
C ASP A 50 1.73 -1.32 -10.89
N GLU A 51 1.93 -2.02 -9.77
CA GLU A 51 1.19 -3.25 -9.47
C GLU A 51 -0.31 -2.99 -9.30
N VAL A 52 -0.67 -1.88 -8.63
CA VAL A 52 -2.07 -1.46 -8.47
C VAL A 52 -2.69 -1.12 -9.82
N ILE A 53 -1.95 -0.47 -10.72
CA ILE A 53 -2.39 -0.17 -12.09
C ILE A 53 -2.54 -1.45 -12.92
N ASP A 54 -1.60 -2.40 -12.84
CA ASP A 54 -1.70 -3.70 -13.50
C ASP A 54 -2.93 -4.48 -13.01
N PHE A 55 -3.27 -4.36 -11.73
CA PHE A 55 -4.37 -5.08 -11.11
C PHE A 55 -5.74 -4.45 -11.38
N LEU A 56 -5.85 -3.12 -11.31
CA LEU A 56 -7.11 -2.38 -11.42
C LEU A 56 -7.35 -1.74 -12.81
N GLY A 57 -6.29 -1.50 -13.56
CA GLY A 57 -6.28 -0.66 -14.78
C GLY A 57 -5.75 0.76 -14.52
N ASP A 58 -5.64 1.54 -15.60
CA ASP A 58 -4.97 2.86 -15.63
C ASP A 58 -5.74 3.97 -14.87
N ASP A 59 -7.07 3.87 -14.77
CA ASP A 59 -7.94 4.84 -14.10
C ASP A 59 -9.14 4.12 -13.44
N PRO A 60 -8.93 3.42 -12.31
CA PRO A 60 -10.01 2.69 -11.66
C PRO A 60 -10.89 3.63 -10.85
N ASP A 61 -12.21 3.43 -10.96
CA ASP A 61 -13.18 4.11 -10.11
C ASP A 61 -13.20 3.55 -8.67
N ALA A 62 -13.84 4.30 -7.77
CA ALA A 62 -13.89 3.96 -6.36
C ALA A 62 -14.59 2.61 -6.07
N ASP A 63 -15.50 2.16 -6.94
CA ASP A 63 -16.15 0.86 -6.80
C ASP A 63 -15.19 -0.26 -7.20
N ALA A 64 -14.46 -0.12 -8.32
CA ALA A 64 -13.41 -1.06 -8.71
C ALA A 64 -12.34 -1.22 -7.62
N ILE A 65 -11.91 -0.11 -6.99
CA ILE A 65 -10.98 -0.15 -5.85
C ILE A 65 -11.62 -0.90 -4.67
N ARG A 66 -12.88 -0.59 -4.34
CA ARG A 66 -13.58 -1.17 -3.18
C ARG A 66 -13.75 -2.68 -3.31
N ASP A 67 -14.09 -3.17 -4.50
CA ASP A 67 -14.21 -4.61 -4.79
C ASP A 67 -12.91 -5.38 -4.55
N ARG A 68 -11.76 -4.69 -4.65
CA ARG A 68 -10.42 -5.25 -4.52
C ARG A 68 -9.71 -4.93 -3.21
N LEU A 69 -10.35 -4.19 -2.31
CA LEU A 69 -9.80 -3.90 -0.98
C LEU A 69 -9.42 -5.17 -0.19
N PRO A 70 -10.16 -6.29 -0.24
CA PRO A 70 -9.76 -7.50 0.48
C PRO A 70 -8.38 -8.03 0.04
N GLU A 71 -8.08 -7.97 -1.26
CA GLU A 71 -6.76 -8.36 -1.79
C GLU A 71 -5.66 -7.42 -1.30
N PHE A 72 -5.87 -6.10 -1.40
CA PHE A 72 -4.91 -5.13 -0.87
C PHE A 72 -4.71 -5.25 0.65
N GLN A 73 -5.76 -5.61 1.39
CA GLN A 73 -5.67 -5.85 2.83
C GLN A 73 -4.77 -7.04 3.13
N ALA A 74 -4.84 -8.11 2.33
CA ALA A 74 -3.96 -9.27 2.49
C ALA A 74 -2.48 -8.90 2.28
N ASP A 75 -2.17 -7.99 1.36
CA ASP A 75 -0.80 -7.48 1.17
C ASP A 75 -0.32 -6.66 2.37
N VAL A 76 -1.20 -5.86 2.97
CA VAL A 76 -0.91 -5.12 4.22
C VAL A 76 -0.65 -6.10 5.37
N ASP A 77 -1.50 -7.10 5.56
CA ASP A 77 -1.31 -8.13 6.58
C ASP A 77 0.04 -8.83 6.42
N ALA A 78 0.37 -9.26 5.19
CA ALA A 78 1.65 -9.87 4.89
C ALA A 78 2.84 -8.92 5.15
N ALA A 79 2.69 -7.63 4.91
CA ALA A 79 3.71 -6.62 5.22
C ALA A 79 3.92 -6.43 6.73
N VAL A 80 2.84 -6.45 7.52
CA VAL A 80 2.92 -6.36 8.98
C VAL A 80 3.61 -7.60 9.56
N GLU A 81 3.30 -8.79 9.03
CA GLU A 81 3.98 -10.04 9.41
C GLU A 81 5.49 -9.97 9.10
N ARG A 82 5.86 -9.55 7.88
CA ARG A 82 7.26 -9.34 7.47
C ARG A 82 7.98 -8.34 8.38
N TYR A 83 7.33 -7.23 8.72
CA TYR A 83 7.89 -6.21 9.59
C TYR A 83 8.09 -6.73 11.02
N THR A 84 7.14 -7.51 11.53
CA THR A 84 7.21 -8.08 12.89
C THR A 84 8.30 -9.14 12.99
N ASP A 85 8.50 -9.96 11.96
CA ASP A 85 9.58 -10.95 11.90
C ASP A 85 10.98 -10.32 11.83
N CYS A 86 11.10 -9.13 11.23
CA CYS A 86 12.35 -8.36 11.17
C CYS A 86 12.68 -7.55 12.44
N LEU A 87 11.78 -7.51 13.44
CA LEU A 87 12.04 -6.84 14.71
C LEU A 87 12.72 -7.81 15.70
N PRO A 88 13.91 -7.48 16.26
CA PRO A 88 14.61 -8.32 17.24
C PRO A 88 13.95 -8.36 18.62
#